data_AF-I6SDY2-F1
#
_entry.id   AF-I6SDY2-F1
#
_cell.length_a   1.000
_cell.length_b   1.000
_cell.length_c   1.000
_cell.angle_alpha   90.00
_cell.angle_beta   90.00
_cell.angle_gamma   90.00
#
_symmetry.space_group_name_H-M   'P 1'
#
loop_
_entity.id
_entity.type
_entity.pdbx_description
1 polymer ?
#
loop_
_entity_poly.entity_id
_entity_poly.type
_entity_poly.pdbx_seq_one_letter_code
_entity_poly.pdbx_strand_id
1 'polypeptide(L)' 'MLKETSKEQINIIAENQVFSPADELRKYKELLDDGIITQEEFETKKNILLNL' A
#
# COMPACT_ATOMS: atom_id res chain seq x y z
N MET A 1 14.88 -38.63 -20.38
CA MET A 1 15.29 -37.45 -19.58
C MET A 1 14.28 -36.34 -19.86
N LEU A 2 13.07 -36.49 -19.31
CA LEU A 2 12.05 -35.44 -19.32
C LEU A 2 11.84 -35.13 -17.86
N LYS A 3 12.15 -33.91 -17.41
CA LYS A 3 11.38 -33.10 -16.43
C LYS A 3 12.12 -31.77 -16.22
N GLU A 4 12.20 -30.96 -17.27
CA GLU A 4 12.30 -29.52 -17.10
C GLU A 4 11.22 -28.92 -18.00
N THR A 5 10.12 -28.50 -17.40
CA THR A 5 9.27 -27.40 -17.87
C THR A 5 8.13 -27.19 -16.88
N SER A 6 7.98 -25.93 -16.50
CA SER A 6 6.75 -25.30 -16.03
C SER A 6 6.26 -25.74 -14.66
N LYS A 7 6.87 -25.15 -13.62
CA LYS A 7 6.14 -24.90 -12.36
C LYS A 7 4.95 -24.01 -12.70
N GLU A 8 3.78 -24.64 -12.63
CA GLU A 8 2.42 -24.12 -12.54
C GLU A 8 2.33 -22.61 -12.25
N GLN A 9 1.70 -21.92 -13.19
CA GLN A 9 1.34 -20.51 -13.13
C GLN A 9 0.48 -20.27 -11.89
N ILE A 10 0.98 -19.43 -10.97
CA ILE A 10 0.22 -18.99 -9.81
C ILE A 10 -0.88 -18.05 -10.33
N ASN A 11 -2.13 -18.47 -10.15
CA ASN A 11 -3.35 -17.81 -10.58
C ASN A 11 -3.44 -16.38 -10.01
N ILE A 12 -3.06 -15.37 -10.79
CA ILE A 12 -3.20 -13.95 -10.45
C ILE A 12 -4.66 -13.54 -10.69
N ILE A 13 -5.51 -13.80 -9.71
CA ILE A 13 -6.85 -13.20 -9.60
C ILE A 13 -7.00 -12.68 -8.18
N ALA A 14 -6.23 -11.65 -7.86
CA ALA A 14 -6.56 -10.72 -6.80
C ALA A 14 -6.43 -9.34 -7.44
N GLU A 15 -7.55 -8.64 -7.52
CA GLU A 15 -7.65 -7.27 -8.01
C GLU A 15 -6.53 -6.45 -7.38
N ASN A 16 -5.57 -6.10 -8.22
CA ASN A 16 -4.33 -5.45 -7.84
C ASN A 16 -4.63 -3.98 -7.51
N GLN A 17 -5.38 -3.72 -6.44
CA GLN A 17 -5.26 -2.47 -5.70
C GLN A 17 -3.87 -2.48 -5.07
N VAL A 18 -2.86 -2.21 -5.89
CA VAL A 18 -1.56 -1.75 -5.41
C VAL A 18 -1.85 -0.39 -4.80
N PHE A 19 -2.22 -0.36 -3.53
CA PHE A 19 -2.29 0.90 -2.80
C PHE A 19 -0.88 1.47 -2.84
N SER A 20 -0.70 2.53 -3.61
CA SER A 20 0.57 3.24 -3.60
C SER A 20 0.69 3.94 -2.25
N PRO A 21 1.91 4.18 -1.74
CA PRO A 21 2.13 5.00 -0.55
C PRO A 21 1.41 6.37 -0.64
N ALA A 22 1.25 6.89 -1.87
CA ALA A 22 0.49 8.11 -2.13
C ALA A 22 -1.02 7.96 -1.88
N ASP A 23 -1.62 6.81 -2.19
CA ASP A 23 -3.04 6.56 -1.93
C ASP A 23 -3.31 6.46 -0.42
N GLU A 24 -2.40 5.86 0.33
CA GLU A 24 -2.50 5.83 1.80
C GLU A 24 -2.34 7.22 2.41
N LEU A 25 -1.38 8.02 1.92
CA LEU A 25 -1.23 9.42 2.32
C LEU A 25 -2.49 10.25 2.10
N ARG A 26 -3.20 10.04 0.99
CA ARG A 26 -4.47 10.73 0.71
C ARG A 26 -5.54 10.39 1.74
N LYS A 27 -5.68 9.11 2.12
CA LYS A 27 -6.62 8.68 3.16
C LYS A 27 -6.29 9.31 4.50
N TYR A 28 -5.01 9.30 4.90
CA TYR A 28 -4.58 9.96 6.14
C TYR A 28 -4.83 11.47 6.10
N LYS A 29 -4.69 12.11 4.93
CA LYS A 29 -4.96 13.54 4.78
C LYS A 29 -6.44 13.86 4.93
N GLU A 30 -7.33 13.02 4.39
CA GLU A 30 -8.78 13.13 4.60
C GLU A 30 -9.13 13.00 6.09
N LEU A 31 -8.56 12.01 6.79
CA LEU A 31 -8.76 11.85 8.24
C LEU A 31 -8.28 13.06 9.06
N LEU A 32 -7.20 13.72 8.62
CA LEU A 32 -6.70 14.94 9.25
C LEU A 32 -7.65 16.12 9.00
N ASP A 33 -8.15 16.26 7.78
CA ASP A 33 -9.10 17.32 7.41
C ASP A 33 -10.46 17.15 8.09
N ASP A 34 -10.88 15.91 8.30
CA ASP A 34 -12.06 15.55 9.11
C ASP A 34 -11.82 15.71 10.62
N GLY A 35 -10.59 16.02 11.04
CA GLY A 35 -10.21 16.18 12.45
C GLY A 35 -10.20 14.87 13.25
N ILE A 36 -10.18 13.73 12.57
CA ILE A 36 -10.14 12.39 13.18
C ILE A 36 -8.73 12.08 13.70
N ILE A 37 -7.71 12.50 12.96
CA ILE A 37 -6.31 12.41 13.40
C ILE A 37 -5.70 13.81 13.55
N THR A 38 -4.66 13.90 14.35
CA THR A 38 -3.86 15.10 14.52
C THR A 38 -2.78 15.24 13.45
N GLN A 39 -2.27 16.46 13.28
CA GLN A 39 -1.16 16.73 12.35
C GLN A 39 0.09 15.87 12.66
N GLU A 40 0.35 15.59 13.94
CA GLU A 40 1.49 14.75 14.38
C GLU A 40 1.32 13.29 13.95
N GLU A 41 0.10 12.75 14.05
CA GLU A 41 -0.21 11.39 13.61
C GLU A 41 -0.09 11.26 12.08
N PHE A 42 -0.56 12.26 11.34
CA PHE A 42 -0.41 12.31 9.89
C PHE A 42 1.06 12.30 9.46
N GLU A 43 1.89 13.19 10.02
CA GLU A 43 3.32 13.28 9.66
C GLU A 43 4.09 12.01 10.05
N THR A 44 3.78 11.39 11.19
CA THR A 44 4.37 10.10 11.59
C THR A 44 4.08 9.01 10.55
N LYS A 45 2.82 8.88 10.12
CA LYS A 45 2.43 7.91 9.10
C LYS A 45 3.07 8.21 7.75
N LYS A 46 3.18 9.48 7.38
CA LYS A 46 3.82 9.93 6.16
C LYS A 46 5.30 9.57 6.10
N ASN A 47 6.04 9.76 7.19
CA ASN A 47 7.46 9.39 7.25
C ASN A 47 7.65 7.88 7.14
N ILE A 48 6.80 7.08 7.81
CA ILE A 48 6.82 5.61 7.71
C ILE A 48 6.52 5.15 6.27
N LEU A 49 5.53 5.75 5.62
CA LEU A 49 5.13 5.38 4.25
C LEU A 49 6.18 5.76 3.20
N LEU A 50 6.92 6.84 3.45
CA LEU A 50 7.97 7.31 2.55
C LEU A 50 9.37 6.75 2.90
N ASN A 51 9.49 5.98 3.99
CA ASN A 51 10.77 5.49 4.55
C ASN A 51 11.81 6.61 4.71
N LEU A 52 11.39 7.76 5.24
CA LEU A 52 12.26 8.93 5.49
C LEU A 52 12.90 8.90 6.89
#